data_AF-A0A5J5STT1-F1
#
_entry.id   AF-A0A5J5STT1-F1
#
_cell.length_a   1.000
_cell.length_b   1.000
_cell.length_c   1.000
_cell.angle_alpha   90.00
_cell.angle_beta   90.00
_cell.angle_gamma   90.00
#
_symmetry.space_group_name_H-M   'P 1'
#
loop_
_entity.id
_entity.type
_entity.pdbx_description
1 polymer ?
#
loop_
_entity_poly.entity_id
_entity_poly.type
_entity_poly.pdbx_seq_one_letter_code
_entity_poly.pdbx_strand_id
1 'polypeptide(L)'
;MSFFTMAVAVDQHHGFKPFNRSQRCRLQSFTQLEYNILEVGHKDLAHSLKQVFEVANFHRSFSTPCLSFATNVEQEYDTHPRIQIIGGPRLPRTNALVIEVAMAIASGVVPMPVSNGLGATYFLRNRRGETIAVTKPIDEEPLAFNNPKVSGGSMLGQPGINRSIRVGETGIRELAAYLLDHGGFAGVPATALVKISHVAFHVNEATAISASPYKIASLQNFISHDFDAGNLGPSCFSVASVHKIGIFDLRILNLDRHAGNILVKKRGQHENFAVEAAELVPIDHGLCLPTRVPR
;
A
#
# COMPACT_ATOMS: atom_id res chain seq x y z
N MET A 1 34.69 37.03 26.83
CA MET A 1 34.24 37.32 25.45
C MET A 1 35.39 37.03 24.52
N SER A 2 35.29 35.95 23.75
CA SER A 2 36.22 35.58 22.67
C SER A 2 35.37 35.45 21.42
N PHE A 3 35.52 36.38 20.49
CA PHE A 3 34.87 36.30 19.19
C PHE A 3 35.75 35.44 18.29
N PHE A 4 35.30 34.22 17.99
CA PHE A 4 35.89 33.41 16.93
C PHE A 4 35.31 33.85 15.60
N THR A 5 36.11 34.56 14.79
CA THR A 5 35.81 34.84 13.39
C THR A 5 36.09 33.57 12.59
N MET A 6 35.04 32.84 12.21
CA MET A 6 35.15 31.73 11.26
C MET A 6 35.25 32.31 9.85
N ALA A 7 36.46 32.36 9.29
CA ALA A 7 36.68 32.63 7.87
C ALA A 7 36.46 31.32 7.08
N VAL A 8 35.47 31.33 6.19
CA VAL A 8 35.25 30.24 5.21
C VAL A 8 35.96 30.63 3.92
N ALA A 9 36.97 29.85 3.53
CA ALA A 9 37.57 29.96 2.22
C ALA A 9 36.59 29.43 1.16
N VAL A 10 36.20 30.28 0.21
CA VAL A 10 35.45 29.87 -0.98
C VAL A 10 36.47 29.43 -2.02
N ASP A 11 36.59 28.12 -2.24
CA ASP A 11 37.31 27.58 -3.39
C ASP A 11 36.53 27.92 -4.67
N GLN A 12 37.12 28.73 -5.55
CA GLN A 12 36.54 29.17 -6.82
C GLN A 12 37.10 28.41 -8.04
N HIS A 13 37.44 27.13 -7.90
CA HIS A 13 38.08 26.42 -9.01
C HIS A 13 37.41 25.15 -9.52
N HIS A 14 36.08 25.03 -9.56
CA HIS A 14 35.43 24.03 -10.42
C HIS A 14 34.43 24.70 -11.39
N GLY A 15 34.97 25.19 -12.52
CA GLY A 15 34.14 25.66 -13.63
C GLY A 15 33.30 24.52 -14.21
N PHE A 16 31.98 24.75 -14.31
CA PHE A 16 31.08 23.87 -15.05
C PHE A 16 31.55 23.80 -16.51
N LYS A 17 31.94 22.59 -16.95
CA LYS A 17 32.12 22.34 -18.39
C LYS A 17 30.75 22.46 -19.08
N PRO A 18 30.64 23.17 -20.21
CA PRO A 18 29.41 23.17 -20.98
C PRO A 18 29.11 21.75 -21.46
N PHE A 19 27.84 21.35 -21.35
CA PHE A 19 27.36 20.06 -21.83
C PHE A 19 27.64 19.95 -23.33
N ASN A 20 28.58 19.08 -23.67
CA ASN A 20 28.87 18.72 -25.05
C ASN A 20 27.71 17.87 -25.56
N ARG A 21 26.90 18.41 -26.48
CA ARG A 21 25.69 17.78 -27.00
C ARG A 21 26.10 16.61 -27.92
N SER A 22 26.29 15.44 -27.32
CA SER A 22 26.45 14.19 -28.06
C SER A 22 25.18 13.88 -28.86
N GLN A 23 25.38 13.31 -30.05
CA GLN A 23 24.39 13.14 -31.12
C GLN A 23 23.06 12.54 -30.63
N ARG A 24 21.97 13.02 -31.23
CA ARG A 24 20.58 12.54 -31.10
C ARG A 24 20.54 11.01 -30.93
N CYS A 25 20.48 10.56 -29.68
CA CYS A 25 20.03 9.22 -29.38
C CYS A 25 18.51 9.23 -29.61
N ARG A 26 18.06 8.77 -30.78
CA ARG A 26 16.66 8.40 -30.99
C ARG A 26 16.39 7.11 -30.21
N LEU A 27 16.35 7.21 -28.89
CA LEU A 27 15.64 6.21 -28.10
C LEU A 27 14.17 6.44 -28.41
N GLN A 28 13.57 5.53 -29.19
CA GLN A 28 12.13 5.44 -29.29
C GLN A 28 11.61 5.30 -27.86
N SER A 29 10.85 6.28 -27.41
CA SER A 29 10.00 6.11 -26.24
C SER A 29 9.06 4.95 -26.58
N PHE A 30 9.24 3.81 -25.94
CA PHE A 30 8.24 2.73 -25.97
C PHE A 30 7.02 3.20 -25.17
N THR A 31 6.23 4.12 -25.74
CA THR A 31 4.90 4.52 -25.26
C THR A 31 3.81 3.59 -25.81
N GLN A 32 4.15 2.33 -26.00
CA GLN A 32 3.24 1.33 -26.53
C GLN A 32 3.47 0.02 -25.78
N LEU A 33 3.06 -0.01 -24.52
CA LEU A 33 2.48 -1.24 -23.99
C LEU A 33 1.18 -1.41 -24.78
N GLU A 34 1.23 -2.25 -25.82
CA GLU A 34 0.05 -2.66 -26.56
C GLU A 34 -0.95 -3.27 -25.57
N TYR A 35 -2.01 -2.51 -25.31
CA TYR A 35 -3.19 -2.96 -24.60
C TYR A 35 -3.95 -3.91 -25.51
N ASN A 36 -3.74 -5.21 -25.32
CA ASN A 36 -4.69 -6.26 -25.68
C ASN A 36 -5.05 -7.09 -24.43
N ILE A 37 -5.34 -6.41 -23.33
CA ILE A 37 -5.89 -7.03 -22.10
C ILE A 37 -7.14 -6.27 -21.70
N LEU A 38 -8.17 -6.25 -22.53
CA LEU A 38 -9.51 -5.84 -22.11
C LEU A 38 -10.57 -6.66 -22.86
N GLU A 39 -10.51 -7.98 -22.67
CA GLU A 39 -11.70 -8.82 -22.78
C GLU A 39 -11.51 -10.14 -22.03
N VAL A 40 -11.08 -10.12 -20.75
CA VAL A 40 -10.84 -11.38 -20.04
C VAL A 40 -11.19 -11.30 -18.56
N GLY A 41 -12.08 -12.20 -18.13
CA GLY A 41 -12.64 -12.28 -16.79
C GLY A 41 -11.63 -12.61 -15.69
N HIS A 42 -12.10 -12.45 -14.45
CA HIS A 42 -11.38 -12.50 -13.16
C HIS A 42 -10.32 -13.61 -12.95
N LYS A 43 -10.27 -14.65 -13.77
CA LYS A 43 -9.32 -15.77 -13.64
C LYS A 43 -7.91 -15.45 -14.15
N ASP A 44 -7.72 -14.48 -15.07
CA ASP A 44 -6.41 -14.22 -15.70
C ASP A 44 -5.58 -13.08 -15.11
N LEU A 45 -6.13 -12.27 -14.19
CA LEU A 45 -5.34 -11.21 -13.52
C LEU A 45 -4.17 -11.80 -12.71
N ALA A 46 -4.39 -12.95 -12.08
CA ALA A 46 -3.35 -13.67 -11.32
C ALA A 46 -2.27 -14.26 -12.24
N HIS A 47 -2.61 -14.60 -13.48
CA HIS A 47 -1.67 -15.12 -14.48
C HIS A 47 -0.87 -13.98 -15.14
N SER A 48 -1.52 -12.85 -15.41
CA SER A 48 -0.90 -11.65 -15.98
C SER A 48 0.10 -11.00 -15.01
N LEU A 49 -0.20 -10.97 -13.71
CA LEU A 49 0.75 -10.51 -12.69
C LEU A 49 2.00 -11.40 -12.60
N LYS A 50 1.86 -12.74 -12.72
CA LYS A 50 3.02 -13.64 -12.80
C LYS A 50 3.92 -13.32 -13.99
N GLN A 51 3.34 -13.02 -15.14
CA GLN A 51 4.06 -12.78 -16.39
C GLN A 51 4.83 -11.45 -16.40
N VAL A 52 4.34 -10.43 -15.67
CA VAL A 52 5.03 -9.13 -15.51
C VAL A 52 6.30 -9.24 -14.65
N PHE A 53 6.38 -10.21 -13.74
CA PHE A 53 7.55 -10.40 -12.85
C PHE A 53 8.58 -11.43 -13.35
N GLU A 54 8.35 -12.09 -14.49
CA GLU A 54 9.24 -13.12 -15.05
C GLU A 54 10.21 -12.61 -16.13
N VAL A 55 10.44 -11.30 -16.26
CA VAL A 55 11.50 -10.76 -17.13
C VAL A 55 12.76 -10.50 -16.32
N ALA A 56 13.44 -11.59 -15.94
CA ALA A 56 14.85 -11.58 -15.57
C ALA A 56 15.45 -12.93 -15.96
N ASN A 57 15.81 -13.07 -17.24
CA ASN A 57 16.59 -14.21 -17.73
C ASN A 57 17.99 -14.17 -17.13
N PHE A 58 18.22 -14.96 -16.09
CA PHE A 58 19.53 -15.52 -15.80
C PHE A 58 19.46 -17.04 -15.87
N HIS A 59 20.22 -17.59 -16.82
CA HIS A 59 20.48 -19.01 -16.99
C HIS A 59 20.76 -19.68 -15.64
N ARG A 60 19.91 -20.61 -15.23
CA ARG A 60 20.20 -21.54 -14.14
C ARG A 60 19.81 -22.96 -14.57
N SER A 61 20.76 -23.86 -14.45
CA SER A 61 20.76 -25.23 -14.95
C SER A 61 19.54 -26.03 -14.50
N PHE A 62 18.90 -26.74 -15.44
CA PHE A 62 17.84 -27.70 -15.16
C PHE A 62 18.41 -28.91 -14.43
N SER A 63 17.99 -29.11 -13.19
CA SER A 63 18.03 -30.41 -12.53
C SER A 63 16.58 -30.84 -12.31
N THR A 64 16.20 -31.97 -12.91
CA THR A 64 14.89 -32.62 -12.80
C THR A 64 14.56 -32.92 -11.33
N PRO A 65 13.42 -32.48 -10.80
CA PRO A 65 12.83 -33.13 -9.63
C PRO A 65 11.82 -34.17 -10.10
N CYS A 66 12.03 -35.36 -9.57
CA CYS A 66 11.22 -36.56 -9.65
C CYS A 66 9.72 -36.27 -9.48
N LEU A 67 8.93 -36.82 -10.40
CA LEU A 67 7.48 -36.84 -10.38
C LEU A 67 6.97 -37.62 -9.16
N SER A 68 6.48 -36.92 -8.13
CA SER A 68 5.49 -37.50 -7.23
C SER A 68 4.14 -37.41 -7.94
N PHE A 69 3.59 -38.57 -8.32
CA PHE A 69 2.24 -38.72 -8.84
C PHE A 69 1.25 -38.17 -7.79
N ALA A 70 0.84 -36.92 -7.96
CA ALA A 70 -0.40 -36.45 -7.36
C ALA A 70 -1.52 -37.12 -8.16
N THR A 71 -2.11 -38.14 -7.56
CA THR A 71 -3.40 -38.68 -7.95
C THR A 71 -4.34 -37.52 -8.26
N ASN A 72 -4.97 -37.54 -9.44
CA ASN A 72 -6.14 -36.73 -9.75
C ASN A 72 -7.23 -37.08 -8.72
N VAL A 73 -7.16 -36.45 -7.56
CA VAL A 73 -8.18 -36.49 -6.51
C VAL A 73 -8.84 -35.12 -6.59
N GLU A 74 -10.08 -35.15 -7.06
CA GLU A 74 -11.17 -34.23 -6.78
C GLU A 74 -10.76 -32.80 -6.43
N GLN A 75 -11.14 -31.83 -7.27
CA GLN A 75 -11.23 -30.43 -6.87
C GLN A 75 -12.23 -30.31 -5.72
N GLU A 76 -11.76 -30.63 -4.51
CA GLU A 76 -12.38 -30.21 -3.28
C GLU A 76 -12.44 -28.69 -3.38
N TYR A 77 -13.65 -28.15 -3.45
CA TYR A 77 -13.86 -26.70 -3.35
C TYR A 77 -13.34 -26.32 -1.98
N ASP A 78 -12.06 -25.96 -1.90
CA ASP A 78 -11.38 -25.54 -0.69
C ASP A 78 -12.08 -24.27 -0.22
N THR A 79 -13.07 -24.46 0.66
CA THR A 79 -13.93 -23.41 1.23
C THR A 79 -13.29 -22.81 2.48
N HIS A 80 -12.06 -23.21 2.83
CA HIS A 80 -11.40 -22.72 4.01
C HIS A 80 -10.99 -21.24 3.83
N PRO A 81 -11.27 -20.40 4.84
CA PRO A 81 -10.78 -19.04 4.88
C PRO A 81 -9.27 -18.97 4.74
N ARG A 82 -8.76 -18.19 3.77
CA ARG A 82 -7.33 -18.09 3.49
C ARG A 82 -6.91 -16.70 3.06
N ILE A 83 -5.66 -16.35 3.35
CA ILE A 83 -5.03 -15.10 2.92
C ILE A 83 -3.66 -15.38 2.31
N GLN A 84 -3.36 -14.75 1.18
CA GLN A 84 -2.10 -14.93 0.45
C GLN A 84 -1.54 -13.59 -0.02
N ILE A 85 -0.24 -13.37 0.15
CA ILE A 85 0.46 -12.23 -0.48
C ILE A 85 0.54 -12.46 -1.98
N ILE A 86 0.06 -11.50 -2.76
CA ILE A 86 0.06 -11.55 -4.24
C ILE A 86 0.93 -10.46 -4.89
N GLY A 87 1.47 -9.51 -4.11
CA GLY A 87 2.30 -8.44 -4.64
C GLY A 87 3.38 -7.98 -3.64
N GLY A 88 4.54 -7.63 -4.18
CA GLY A 88 5.70 -7.12 -3.42
C GLY A 88 6.59 -8.21 -2.82
N PRO A 89 7.80 -7.85 -2.35
CA PRO A 89 8.70 -8.76 -1.66
C PRO A 89 8.10 -9.26 -0.33
N ARG A 90 8.35 -10.53 -0.02
CA ARG A 90 7.97 -11.17 1.25
C ARG A 90 8.87 -10.73 2.40
N LEU A 91 8.74 -9.49 2.82
CA LEU A 91 9.52 -8.92 3.92
C LEU A 91 9.08 -9.52 5.27
N PRO A 92 9.98 -9.63 6.27
CA PRO A 92 9.65 -10.25 7.55
C PRO A 92 8.43 -9.62 8.25
N ARG A 93 8.31 -8.28 8.22
CA ARG A 93 7.19 -7.56 8.84
C ARG A 93 5.85 -7.82 8.15
N THR A 94 5.84 -7.86 6.82
CA THR A 94 4.61 -8.15 6.06
C THR A 94 4.21 -9.62 6.15
N ASN A 95 5.17 -10.55 6.16
CA ASN A 95 4.88 -11.97 6.41
C ASN A 95 4.30 -12.18 7.80
N ALA A 96 4.89 -11.58 8.83
CA ALA A 96 4.38 -11.68 10.21
C ALA A 96 2.94 -11.17 10.31
N LEU A 97 2.66 -10.00 9.73
CA LEU A 97 1.30 -9.44 9.65
C LEU A 97 0.32 -10.40 8.99
N VAL A 98 0.67 -10.94 7.81
CA VAL A 98 -0.21 -11.83 7.05
C VAL A 98 -0.43 -13.16 7.79
N ILE A 99 0.59 -13.69 8.46
CA ILE A 99 0.47 -14.89 9.30
C ILE A 99 -0.48 -14.63 10.47
N GLU A 100 -0.35 -13.48 11.15
CA GLU A 100 -1.23 -13.13 12.26
C GLU A 100 -2.69 -12.99 11.81
N VAL A 101 -2.91 -12.33 10.67
CA VAL A 101 -4.24 -12.21 10.05
C VAL A 101 -4.76 -13.58 9.61
N ALA A 102 -3.92 -14.45 9.05
CA ALA A 102 -4.31 -15.81 8.67
C ALA A 102 -4.78 -16.61 9.89
N MET A 103 -4.06 -16.52 11.01
CA MET A 103 -4.48 -17.15 12.26
C MET A 103 -5.82 -16.60 12.74
N ALA A 104 -6.02 -15.28 12.71
CA ALA A 104 -7.28 -14.66 13.11
C ALA A 104 -8.46 -15.14 12.25
N ILE A 105 -8.31 -15.11 10.93
CA ILE A 105 -9.32 -15.56 9.96
C ILE A 105 -9.63 -17.05 10.13
N ALA A 106 -8.62 -17.91 10.31
CA ALA A 106 -8.79 -19.33 10.57
C ALA A 106 -9.53 -19.62 11.90
N SER A 107 -9.66 -18.61 12.76
CA SER A 107 -10.37 -18.68 14.04
C SER A 107 -11.81 -18.17 13.95
N GLY A 108 -12.27 -17.83 12.75
CA GLY A 108 -13.61 -17.27 12.52
C GLY A 108 -13.70 -15.76 12.73
N VAL A 109 -12.57 -15.04 12.88
CA VAL A 109 -12.62 -13.58 12.94
C VAL A 109 -12.95 -13.03 11.55
N VAL A 110 -13.98 -12.20 11.49
CA VAL A 110 -14.43 -11.53 10.26
C VAL A 110 -13.94 -10.07 10.20
N PRO A 111 -13.68 -9.52 9.00
CA PRO A 111 -13.37 -8.10 8.82
C PRO A 111 -14.53 -7.21 9.30
N MET A 112 -14.22 -6.21 10.13
CA MET A 112 -15.22 -5.28 10.64
C MET A 112 -15.21 -3.97 9.85
N PRO A 113 -16.33 -3.51 9.27
CA PRO A 113 -16.36 -2.31 8.46
C PRO A 113 -16.12 -1.04 9.28
N VAL A 114 -15.45 -0.08 8.67
CA VAL A 114 -15.21 1.27 9.20
C VAL A 114 -16.18 2.24 8.53
N SER A 115 -16.89 3.03 9.34
CA SER A 115 -17.93 3.96 8.88
C SER A 115 -17.37 5.10 8.03
N ASN A 116 -16.17 5.58 8.33
CA ASN A 116 -15.62 6.80 7.74
C ASN A 116 -14.95 6.53 6.38
N GLY A 117 -14.88 7.56 5.53
CA GLY A 117 -14.25 7.50 4.20
C GLY A 117 -15.22 7.07 3.08
N LEU A 118 -14.82 7.32 1.83
CA LEU A 118 -15.65 7.14 0.63
C LEU A 118 -15.70 5.69 0.10
N GLY A 119 -14.67 4.90 0.39
CA GLY A 119 -14.59 3.47 0.03
C GLY A 119 -14.76 2.59 1.25
N ALA A 120 -14.85 1.28 1.02
CA ALA A 120 -14.84 0.33 2.12
C ALA A 120 -13.46 0.20 2.75
N THR A 121 -13.44 0.14 4.06
CA THR A 121 -12.24 -0.09 4.86
C THR A 121 -12.66 -0.98 6.02
N TYR A 122 -11.83 -1.95 6.37
CA TYR A 122 -12.15 -2.92 7.40
C TYR A 122 -11.00 -3.06 8.40
N PHE A 123 -11.36 -3.16 9.67
CA PHE A 123 -10.45 -3.59 10.72
C PHE A 123 -10.46 -5.12 10.83
N LEU A 124 -9.26 -5.68 10.91
CA LEU A 124 -9.05 -7.08 11.25
C LEU A 124 -8.51 -7.15 12.67
N ARG A 125 -9.13 -7.99 13.49
CA ARG A 125 -8.76 -8.20 14.89
C ARG A 125 -8.12 -9.56 15.08
N ASN A 126 -7.27 -9.69 16.10
CA ASN A 126 -6.82 -11.00 16.55
C ASN A 126 -7.86 -11.66 17.47
N ARG A 127 -7.57 -12.87 17.96
CA ARG A 127 -8.46 -13.61 18.91
C ARG A 127 -8.71 -12.89 20.23
N ARG A 128 -7.83 -11.94 20.60
CA ARG A 128 -7.97 -11.12 21.81
C ARG A 128 -8.86 -9.89 21.61
N GLY A 129 -9.32 -9.66 20.37
CA GLY A 129 -10.11 -8.49 20.01
C GLY A 129 -9.27 -7.24 19.72
N GLU A 130 -7.94 -7.35 19.69
CA GLU A 130 -7.04 -6.24 19.37
C GLU A 130 -7.00 -6.07 17.84
N THR A 131 -7.11 -4.83 17.36
CA THR A 131 -6.99 -4.54 15.92
C THR A 131 -5.53 -4.68 15.49
N ILE A 132 -5.29 -5.54 14.49
CA ILE A 132 -3.94 -5.88 13.99
C ILE A 132 -3.70 -5.36 12.58
N ALA A 133 -4.76 -5.21 11.78
CA ALA A 133 -4.63 -4.77 10.41
C ALA A 133 -5.82 -3.93 9.94
N VAL A 134 -5.55 -3.11 8.95
CA VAL A 134 -6.54 -2.42 8.13
C VAL A 134 -6.50 -3.03 6.74
N THR A 135 -7.66 -3.39 6.19
CA THR A 135 -7.77 -3.92 4.82
C THR A 135 -8.73 -3.09 3.98
N LYS A 136 -8.34 -2.79 2.73
CA LYS A 136 -9.14 -2.04 1.76
C LYS A 136 -9.29 -2.87 0.47
N PRO A 137 -10.44 -3.53 0.24
CA PRO A 137 -10.69 -4.28 -0.99
C PRO A 137 -10.73 -3.37 -2.22
N ILE A 138 -10.06 -3.77 -3.30
CA ILE A 138 -9.94 -2.95 -4.52
C ILE A 138 -11.29 -2.77 -5.24
N ASP A 139 -12.20 -3.75 -5.10
CA ASP A 139 -13.52 -3.74 -5.73
C ASP A 139 -14.55 -2.92 -4.95
N GLU A 140 -14.18 -2.41 -3.77
CA GLU A 140 -15.01 -1.59 -2.89
C GLU A 140 -14.43 -0.18 -2.67
N GLU A 141 -13.44 0.21 -3.48
CA GLU A 141 -12.89 1.56 -3.53
C GLU A 141 -13.96 2.62 -3.87
N PRO A 142 -13.71 3.92 -3.65
CA PRO A 142 -14.61 4.95 -4.13
C PRO A 142 -14.92 4.79 -5.63
N LEU A 143 -16.21 4.85 -5.99
CA LEU A 143 -16.76 4.61 -7.34
C LEU A 143 -16.74 3.15 -7.84
N ALA A 144 -16.07 2.23 -7.14
CA ALA A 144 -15.99 0.83 -7.53
C ALA A 144 -17.35 0.13 -7.46
N PHE A 145 -17.54 -0.84 -8.35
CA PHE A 145 -18.81 -1.55 -8.52
C PHE A 145 -19.39 -2.15 -7.22
N ASN A 146 -18.55 -2.70 -6.33
CA ASN A 146 -19.01 -3.31 -5.08
C ASN A 146 -18.91 -2.36 -3.87
N ASN A 147 -18.76 -1.04 -4.08
CA ASN A 147 -18.68 -0.09 -2.97
C ASN A 147 -19.98 -0.12 -2.12
N PRO A 148 -19.89 -0.43 -0.81
CA PRO A 148 -21.05 -0.56 0.06
C PRO A 148 -21.60 0.78 0.56
N LYS A 149 -20.84 1.88 0.46
CA LYS A 149 -21.20 3.19 1.04
C LYS A 149 -21.94 4.10 0.07
N VAL A 150 -21.60 4.00 -1.21
CA VAL A 150 -22.28 4.69 -2.32
C VAL A 150 -22.37 3.67 -3.42
N SER A 151 -23.57 3.42 -3.97
CA SER A 151 -23.73 2.54 -5.13
C SER A 151 -22.79 3.03 -6.24
N GLY A 152 -21.67 2.33 -6.38
CA GLY A 152 -20.74 2.57 -7.46
C GLY A 152 -21.28 2.03 -8.78
N GLY A 153 -20.53 2.29 -9.84
CA GLY A 153 -20.87 1.80 -11.18
C GLY A 153 -19.67 1.71 -12.10
N SER A 154 -18.49 2.11 -11.64
CA SER A 154 -17.28 2.08 -12.43
C SER A 154 -16.62 0.71 -12.32
N MET A 155 -16.28 0.14 -13.48
CA MET A 155 -15.41 -1.02 -13.56
C MET A 155 -13.98 -0.66 -13.15
N LEU A 156 -13.21 -1.65 -12.70
CA LEU A 156 -11.79 -1.47 -12.42
C LEU A 156 -11.06 -0.93 -13.66
N GLY A 157 -10.10 -0.02 -13.45
CA GLY A 157 -9.35 0.64 -14.53
C GLY A 157 -10.04 1.87 -15.13
N GLN A 158 -11.30 2.16 -14.79
CA GLN A 158 -11.95 3.42 -15.15
C GLN A 158 -11.37 4.60 -14.34
N PRO A 159 -11.52 5.85 -14.82
CA PRO A 159 -11.08 7.03 -14.06
C PRO A 159 -11.69 7.04 -12.65
N GLY A 160 -10.84 7.17 -11.62
CA GLY A 160 -11.29 7.34 -10.24
C GLY A 160 -11.69 8.78 -9.93
N ILE A 161 -11.96 9.05 -8.64
CA ILE A 161 -12.24 10.41 -8.14
C ILE A 161 -11.13 11.38 -8.57
N ASN A 162 -9.88 10.96 -8.40
CA ASN A 162 -8.75 11.62 -9.01
C ASN A 162 -8.52 11.03 -10.40
N ARG A 163 -8.69 11.82 -11.46
CA ARG A 163 -8.57 11.34 -12.86
C ARG A 163 -7.20 10.75 -13.21
N SER A 164 -6.16 11.06 -12.43
CA SER A 164 -4.82 10.50 -12.63
C SER A 164 -4.61 9.13 -11.98
N ILE A 165 -5.60 8.62 -11.24
CA ILE A 165 -5.60 7.33 -10.53
C ILE A 165 -6.89 6.58 -10.87
N ARG A 166 -6.78 5.35 -11.35
CA ARG A 166 -7.96 4.58 -11.75
C ARG A 166 -8.56 3.81 -10.58
N VAL A 167 -9.85 3.49 -10.70
CA VAL A 167 -10.56 2.63 -9.75
C VAL A 167 -9.86 1.26 -9.70
N GLY A 168 -9.59 0.75 -8.50
CA GLY A 168 -8.89 -0.51 -8.24
C GLY A 168 -7.37 -0.38 -8.12
N GLU A 169 -6.81 0.82 -8.32
CA GLU A 169 -5.36 1.04 -8.26
C GLU A 169 -4.89 1.57 -6.89
N THR A 170 -5.78 1.89 -5.94
CA THR A 170 -5.32 2.46 -4.67
C THR A 170 -4.56 1.42 -3.85
N GLY A 171 -5.00 0.16 -3.87
CA GLY A 171 -4.34 -0.91 -3.11
C GLY A 171 -2.88 -1.17 -3.52
N ILE A 172 -2.55 -1.09 -4.81
CA ILE A 172 -1.16 -1.24 -5.26
C ILE A 172 -0.30 -0.03 -4.89
N ARG A 173 -0.90 1.17 -4.80
CA ARG A 173 -0.22 2.41 -4.40
C ARG A 173 0.11 2.41 -2.92
N GLU A 174 -0.77 1.86 -2.08
CA GLU A 174 -0.49 1.61 -0.66
C GLU A 174 0.73 0.70 -0.47
N LEU A 175 0.80 -0.41 -1.23
CA LEU A 175 1.97 -1.28 -1.23
C LEU A 175 3.23 -0.53 -1.73
N ALA A 176 3.11 0.22 -2.84
CA ALA A 176 4.24 0.96 -3.40
C ALA A 176 4.81 1.98 -2.41
N ALA A 177 3.96 2.69 -1.67
CA ALA A 177 4.41 3.62 -0.63
C ALA A 177 5.25 2.91 0.44
N TYR A 178 4.79 1.76 0.96
CA TYR A 178 5.58 0.98 1.92
C TYR A 178 6.94 0.54 1.35
N LEU A 179 6.98 0.12 0.08
CA LEU A 179 8.23 -0.32 -0.55
C LEU A 179 9.20 0.82 -0.86
N LEU A 180 8.69 2.02 -1.14
CA LEU A 180 9.48 3.21 -1.44
C LEU A 180 9.99 3.91 -0.17
N ASP A 181 9.42 3.60 1.00
CA ASP A 181 9.89 4.08 2.29
C ASP A 181 11.14 3.31 2.77
N HIS A 182 12.25 3.49 2.06
CA HIS A 182 13.51 2.79 2.31
C HIS A 182 13.98 2.96 3.76
N GLY A 183 14.17 1.83 4.45
CA GLY A 183 14.61 1.81 5.84
C GLY A 183 13.57 2.33 6.84
N GLY A 184 12.32 2.55 6.42
CA GLY A 184 11.29 3.16 7.27
C GLY A 184 11.58 4.62 7.60
N PHE A 185 12.13 5.37 6.63
CA PHE A 185 12.51 6.77 6.82
C PHE A 185 11.32 7.66 7.21
N ALA A 186 10.19 7.53 6.51
CA ALA A 186 8.94 8.20 6.81
C ALA A 186 8.10 7.47 7.86
N GLY A 187 8.29 6.15 7.99
CA GLY A 187 7.59 5.32 8.97
C GLY A 187 6.28 4.74 8.44
N VAL A 188 6.18 4.49 7.13
CA VAL A 188 4.99 3.85 6.54
C VAL A 188 4.80 2.45 7.15
N PRO A 189 3.62 2.13 7.71
CA PRO A 189 3.38 0.81 8.29
C PRO A 189 3.51 -0.31 7.27
N ALA A 190 3.88 -1.51 7.75
CA ALA A 190 4.02 -2.68 6.90
C ALA A 190 2.74 -2.92 6.09
N THR A 191 2.87 -2.92 4.77
CA THR A 191 1.73 -3.01 3.85
C THR A 191 1.99 -4.11 2.81
N ALA A 192 0.98 -4.94 2.56
CA ALA A 192 1.01 -6.01 1.57
C ALA A 192 -0.20 -5.92 0.64
N LEU A 193 -0.04 -6.37 -0.60
CA LEU A 193 -1.19 -6.65 -1.46
C LEU A 193 -1.54 -8.12 -1.31
N VAL A 194 -2.78 -8.41 -0.93
CA VAL A 194 -3.23 -9.75 -0.55
C VAL A 194 -4.46 -10.19 -1.32
N LYS A 195 -4.61 -11.50 -1.46
CA LYS A 195 -5.85 -12.17 -1.85
C LYS A 195 -6.45 -12.82 -0.61
N ILE A 196 -7.67 -12.45 -0.26
CA ILE A 196 -8.42 -12.99 0.87
C ILE A 196 -9.58 -13.81 0.30
N SER A 197 -9.61 -15.11 0.55
CA SER A 197 -10.65 -16.03 0.01
C SER A 197 -11.50 -16.60 1.13
N HIS A 198 -12.77 -16.89 0.81
CA HIS A 198 -13.74 -17.53 1.73
C HIS A 198 -13.91 -16.78 3.06
N VAL A 199 -13.83 -15.45 3.01
CA VAL A 199 -14.10 -14.55 4.14
C VAL A 199 -15.23 -13.62 3.71
N ALA A 200 -16.26 -13.52 4.54
CA ALA A 200 -17.34 -12.58 4.31
C ALA A 200 -16.84 -11.14 4.58
N PHE A 201 -16.81 -10.33 3.53
CA PHE A 201 -16.79 -8.88 3.61
C PHE A 201 -18.24 -8.38 3.54
N HIS A 202 -18.48 -7.09 3.81
CA HIS A 202 -19.81 -6.49 4.05
C HIS A 202 -21.01 -7.28 3.51
N VAL A 203 -21.85 -7.75 4.43
CA VAL A 203 -23.09 -8.49 4.15
C VAL A 203 -24.21 -7.47 3.95
N ASN A 204 -24.49 -7.11 2.70
CA ASN A 204 -25.82 -6.60 2.38
C ASN A 204 -26.73 -7.82 2.19
N GLU A 205 -27.71 -8.00 3.08
CA GLU A 205 -28.66 -9.13 3.08
C GLU A 205 -29.43 -9.29 1.75
N ALA A 206 -29.47 -8.26 0.90
CA ALA A 206 -30.13 -8.29 -0.40
C ALA A 206 -29.31 -8.94 -1.53
N THR A 207 -28.01 -9.15 -1.34
CA THR A 207 -27.10 -9.75 -2.34
C THR A 207 -26.16 -10.73 -1.66
N ALA A 208 -26.72 -11.83 -1.13
CA ALA A 208 -26.00 -12.95 -0.52
C ALA A 208 -25.04 -13.71 -1.47
N ILE A 209 -24.70 -13.14 -2.63
CA ILE A 209 -23.75 -13.67 -3.59
C ILE A 209 -22.69 -12.58 -3.79
N SER A 210 -21.70 -12.52 -2.90
CA SER A 210 -20.41 -11.98 -3.32
C SER A 210 -19.91 -12.93 -4.42
N ALA A 211 -20.09 -12.53 -5.68
CA ALA A 211 -19.88 -13.36 -6.87
C ALA A 211 -18.41 -13.79 -7.09
N SER A 212 -17.50 -13.41 -6.19
CA SER A 212 -16.10 -13.85 -6.23
C SER A 212 -15.74 -14.58 -4.93
N PRO A 213 -15.15 -15.79 -5.01
CA PRO A 213 -14.72 -16.53 -3.82
C PRO A 213 -13.54 -15.86 -3.08
N TYR A 214 -13.07 -14.71 -3.58
CA TYR A 214 -11.99 -13.94 -2.99
C TYR A 214 -12.12 -12.44 -3.28
N LYS A 215 -11.42 -11.64 -2.47
CA LYS A 215 -11.16 -10.23 -2.71
C LYS A 215 -9.66 -9.98 -2.76
N ILE A 216 -9.29 -9.03 -3.60
CA ILE A 216 -7.93 -8.47 -3.65
C ILE A 216 -7.96 -7.20 -2.83
N ALA A 217 -7.00 -7.02 -1.92
CA ALA A 217 -7.00 -5.89 -0.99
C ALA A 217 -5.58 -5.45 -0.64
N SER A 218 -5.41 -4.17 -0.31
CA SER A 218 -4.26 -3.77 0.50
C SER A 218 -4.51 -4.20 1.94
N LEU A 219 -3.47 -4.72 2.60
CA LEU A 219 -3.45 -5.09 4.01
C LEU A 219 -2.30 -4.33 4.67
N GLN A 220 -2.63 -3.39 5.55
CA GLN A 220 -1.67 -2.58 6.27
C GLN A 220 -1.71 -2.90 7.76
N ASN A 221 -0.55 -2.97 8.40
CA ASN A 221 -0.46 -3.14 9.84
C ASN A 221 -1.16 -2.00 10.56
N PHE A 222 -2.06 -2.33 11.48
CA PHE A 222 -2.70 -1.31 12.30
C PHE A 222 -1.70 -0.76 13.32
N ILE A 223 -1.67 0.55 13.46
CA ILE A 223 -0.83 1.23 14.45
C ILE A 223 -1.73 1.81 15.53
N SER A 224 -1.59 1.30 16.75
CA SER A 224 -2.24 1.90 17.92
C SER A 224 -1.70 3.31 18.13
N HIS A 225 -2.61 4.27 18.22
CA HIS A 225 -2.36 5.70 18.29
C HIS A 225 -3.39 6.35 19.20
N ASP A 226 -3.07 7.53 19.70
CA ASP A 226 -3.93 8.28 20.61
C ASP A 226 -4.80 9.30 19.85
N PHE A 227 -4.24 9.91 18.80
CA PHE A 227 -4.85 11.01 18.05
C PHE A 227 -4.44 10.95 16.57
N ASP A 228 -5.17 11.68 15.74
CA ASP A 228 -4.65 12.16 14.45
C ASP A 228 -3.98 13.52 14.63
N ALA A 229 -3.17 13.93 13.65
CA ALA A 229 -2.42 15.18 13.75
C ALA A 229 -3.32 16.43 13.77
N GLY A 230 -4.59 16.32 13.35
CA GLY A 230 -5.56 17.41 13.37
C GLY A 230 -6.04 17.74 14.79
N ASN A 231 -5.88 16.85 15.75
CA ASN A 231 -6.23 17.10 17.16
C ASN A 231 -5.16 17.87 17.93
N LEU A 232 -3.98 18.09 17.35
CA LEU A 232 -2.84 18.70 18.03
C LEU A 232 -2.33 19.94 17.29
N GLY A 233 -1.72 20.86 18.04
CA GLY A 233 -1.06 22.04 17.47
C GLY A 233 0.29 21.69 16.83
N PRO A 234 0.76 22.44 15.82
CA PRO A 234 2.05 22.17 15.16
C PRO A 234 3.26 22.15 16.10
N SER A 235 3.19 22.85 17.23
CA SER A 235 4.25 22.87 18.26
C SER A 235 4.45 21.54 18.98
N CYS A 236 3.50 20.59 18.86
CA CYS A 236 3.59 19.26 19.45
C CYS A 236 4.42 18.28 18.61
N PHE A 237 4.85 18.67 17.41
CA PHE A 237 5.51 17.79 16.46
C PHE A 237 6.99 18.10 16.34
N SER A 238 7.83 17.06 16.27
CA SER A 238 9.24 17.28 15.93
C SER A 238 9.38 17.71 14.46
N VAL A 239 10.19 18.74 14.22
CA VAL A 239 10.53 19.19 12.87
C VAL A 239 11.08 18.03 12.02
N ALA A 240 11.90 17.17 12.63
CA ALA A 240 12.47 16.00 11.96
C ALA A 240 11.39 15.01 11.49
N SER A 241 10.39 14.68 12.31
CA SER A 241 9.28 13.79 11.94
C SER A 241 8.43 14.40 10.82
N VAL A 242 8.13 15.69 10.90
CA VAL A 242 7.38 16.40 9.85
C VAL A 242 8.15 16.40 8.53
N HIS A 243 9.46 16.69 8.57
CA HIS A 243 10.30 16.68 7.36
C HIS A 243 10.39 15.29 6.72
N LYS A 244 10.50 14.21 7.52
CA LYS A 244 10.53 12.84 7.00
C LYS A 244 9.30 12.52 6.16
N ILE A 245 8.11 12.83 6.69
CA ILE A 245 6.84 12.62 5.99
C ILE A 245 6.74 13.54 4.77
N GLY A 246 7.05 14.83 4.91
CA GLY A 246 6.97 15.79 3.80
C GLY A 246 7.90 15.46 2.63
N ILE A 247 9.16 15.09 2.90
CA ILE A 247 10.10 14.65 1.87
C ILE A 247 9.57 13.40 1.15
N PHE A 248 9.00 12.46 1.91
CA PHE A 248 8.48 11.24 1.34
C PHE A 248 7.24 11.50 0.46
N ASP A 249 6.28 12.28 0.94
CA ASP A 249 5.08 12.66 0.18
C ASP A 249 5.43 13.43 -1.09
N LEU A 250 6.45 14.31 -1.06
CA LEU A 250 6.97 14.98 -2.27
C LEU A 250 7.54 13.98 -3.28
N ARG A 251 8.30 12.98 -2.81
CA ARG A 251 8.91 11.97 -3.69
C ARG A 251 7.87 11.09 -4.39
N ILE A 252 6.80 10.72 -3.69
CA ILE A 252 5.74 9.88 -4.26
C ILE A 252 4.60 10.71 -4.88
N LEU A 253 4.68 12.05 -4.82
CA LEU A 253 3.62 12.97 -5.22
C LEU A 253 2.26 12.55 -4.61
N ASN A 254 2.20 12.51 -3.28
CA ASN A 254 0.97 12.20 -2.56
C ASN A 254 -0.04 13.34 -2.75
N LEU A 255 -1.21 13.04 -3.30
CA LEU A 255 -2.23 14.01 -3.63
C LEU A 255 -3.29 14.21 -2.54
N ASP A 256 -3.22 13.44 -1.45
CA ASP A 256 -4.22 13.44 -0.40
C ASP A 256 -3.61 13.35 1.02
N ARG A 257 -2.44 13.96 1.21
CA ARG A 257 -1.89 14.12 2.56
C ARG A 257 -2.65 15.22 3.31
N HIS A 258 -3.34 14.84 4.37
CA HIS A 258 -3.94 15.75 5.34
C HIS A 258 -3.69 15.28 6.79
N ALA A 259 -4.03 16.11 7.78
CA ALA A 259 -3.75 15.83 9.19
C ALA A 259 -4.39 14.54 9.70
N GLY A 260 -5.60 14.21 9.22
CA GLY A 260 -6.26 12.93 9.49
C GLY A 260 -5.53 11.67 8.96
N ASN A 261 -4.58 11.82 8.03
CA ASN A 261 -3.78 10.71 7.50
C ASN A 261 -2.42 10.59 8.22
N ILE A 262 -2.23 11.31 9.33
CA ILE A 262 -1.02 11.25 10.15
C ILE A 262 -1.45 10.85 11.55
N LEU A 263 -1.10 9.63 11.94
CA LEU A 263 -1.36 9.13 13.28
C LEU A 263 -0.32 9.70 14.25
N VAL A 264 -0.76 9.98 15.47
CA VAL A 264 0.08 10.49 16.54
C VAL A 264 0.06 9.54 17.72
N LYS A 265 1.23 9.06 18.10
CA LYS A 265 1.44 8.22 19.28
C LYS A 265 2.22 9.00 20.34
N LYS A 266 1.64 9.12 21.54
CA LYS A 266 2.36 9.64 22.69
C LYS A 266 3.40 8.60 23.14
N ARG A 267 4.64 9.02 23.31
CA ARG A 267 5.59 8.24 24.10
C ARG A 267 5.17 8.38 25.58
N GLY A 268 5.27 7.27 26.31
CA GLY A 268 4.60 7.10 27.60
C GLY A 268 4.99 8.15 28.65
N GLN A 269 4.11 8.33 29.63
CA GLN A 269 4.29 9.19 30.81
C GLN A 269 5.47 8.70 31.68
N HIS A 270 6.72 8.87 31.25
CA HIS A 270 7.83 8.87 32.19
C HIS A 270 8.02 10.31 32.65
N GLU A 271 7.74 10.51 33.94
CA GLU A 271 7.85 11.76 34.70
C GLU A 271 9.14 12.52 34.37
N ASN A 272 9.07 13.45 33.41
CA ASN A 272 9.94 14.60 33.27
C ASN A 272 9.30 15.58 32.27
N PHE A 273 9.20 16.85 32.69
CA PHE A 273 8.55 17.98 32.00
C PHE A 273 9.26 18.43 30.71
N ALA A 274 9.68 17.51 29.85
CA ALA A 274 10.01 17.82 28.47
C ALA A 274 8.80 17.47 27.61
N VAL A 275 8.41 18.38 26.70
CA VAL A 275 7.42 18.12 25.65
C VAL A 275 7.94 16.95 24.83
N GLU A 276 7.57 15.72 25.19
CA GLU A 276 8.09 14.53 24.52
C GLU A 276 7.49 14.52 23.12
N ALA A 277 8.36 14.64 22.12
CA ALA A 277 7.95 14.74 20.73
C ALA A 277 7.11 13.52 20.35
N ALA A 278 5.87 13.76 19.94
CA ALA A 278 4.99 12.69 19.54
C ALA A 278 5.51 11.98 18.28
N GLU A 279 5.34 10.65 18.24
CA GLU A 279 5.72 9.86 17.08
C GLU A 279 4.63 9.99 16.01
N LEU A 280 5.02 10.43 14.81
CA LEU A 280 4.12 10.61 13.67
C LEU A 280 4.23 9.41 12.74
N VAL A 281 3.09 8.87 12.32
CA VAL A 281 3.04 7.73 11.42
C VAL A 281 2.13 8.07 10.23
N PRO A 282 2.68 8.18 9.00
CA PRO A 282 1.88 8.43 7.81
C PRO A 282 1.11 7.16 7.42
N ILE A 283 -0.18 7.31 7.16
CA ILE A 283 -1.05 6.27 6.61
C ILE A 283 -1.76 6.76 5.35
N ASP A 284 -2.56 5.89 4.73
CA ASP A 284 -3.43 6.23 3.59
C ASP A 284 -2.68 6.85 2.39
N HIS A 285 -1.97 6.02 1.65
CA HIS A 285 -1.20 6.41 0.47
C HIS A 285 -1.88 5.99 -0.83
N GLY A 286 -3.18 5.68 -0.80
CA GLY A 286 -3.93 5.24 -1.97
C GLY A 286 -3.93 6.25 -3.13
N LEU A 287 -3.73 7.54 -2.84
CA LEU A 287 -3.72 8.64 -3.82
C LEU A 287 -2.32 9.21 -4.11
N CYS A 288 -1.29 8.36 -4.15
CA CYS A 288 0.06 8.71 -4.57
C CYS A 288 0.43 8.18 -5.98
N LEU A 289 1.58 8.62 -6.52
CA LEU A 289 2.18 8.19 -7.79
C LEU A 289 1.26 8.38 -9.03
N PRO A 290 0.60 9.55 -9.19
CA PRO A 290 -0.38 9.74 -10.25
C PRO A 290 0.23 9.55 -11.64
N THR A 291 -0.56 9.02 -12.58
CA THR A 291 -0.10 8.81 -13.97
C THR A 291 0.23 10.12 -14.70
N ARG A 292 -0.32 11.25 -14.22
CA ARG A 292 -0.11 12.60 -14.72
C ARG A 292 -0.24 13.59 -13.57
N VAL A 293 0.54 14.67 -13.60
CA VAL A 293 0.40 15.77 -12.65
C VAL A 293 -0.98 16.42 -12.84
N PRO A 294 -1.81 16.52 -11.78
CA PRO A 294 -3.08 17.23 -11.84
C PRO A 294 -2.85 18.69 -12.28
N ARG A 295 -3.75 19.21 -13.12
CA ARG A 295 -3.73 20.62 -13.52
C ARG A 295 -4.53 21.46 -12.55
#